data_AF-A0A9E0ITX0-F1
#
_entry.id   AF-A0A9E0ITX0-F1
#
_cell.length_a   1.000
_cell.length_b   1.000
_cell.length_c   1.000
_cell.angle_alpha   90.00
_cell.angle_beta   90.00
_cell.angle_gamma   90.00
#
_symmetry.space_group_name_H-M   'P 1'
#
loop_
_entity.id
_entity.type
_entity.pdbx_description
1 polymer ?
#
loop_
_entity_poly.entity_id
_entity_poly.type
_entity_poly.pdbx_seq_one_letter_code
_entity_poly.pdbx_strand_id
1 'polypeptide(L)'
;MIQRIQSLWLLLSGIGFLIHWWPGIALFKTQQHGDGVFSDGMFYARESYAALIGSAVAGILCLIAIFLYRERIMQTLIVAAACLIQLVFSVGWPYYQVFLAGQSSHSVPGLGLWISVAGLLLCWLAVRAIRRDEALVRSMDRLR
;
A
#
# COMPACT_ATOMS: atom_id res chain seq x y z
N MET A 1 -12.11 17.55 16.99
CA MET A 1 -10.64 17.37 16.91
C MET A 1 -10.24 15.99 17.47
N ILE A 2 -10.51 14.90 16.74
CA ILE A 2 -10.10 13.52 17.10
C ILE A 2 -9.18 12.88 16.02
N GLN A 3 -8.82 13.63 14.97
CA GLN A 3 -8.14 13.15 13.75
C GLN A 3 -6.66 12.73 13.88
N ARG A 4 -6.11 12.60 15.09
CA ARG A 4 -4.65 12.47 15.25
C ARG A 4 -4.12 11.10 14.81
N ILE A 5 -4.84 10.03 15.14
CA ILE A 5 -4.32 8.66 14.91
C ILE A 5 -4.51 8.19 13.46
N GLN A 6 -5.61 8.58 12.80
CA GLN A 6 -5.86 8.22 11.40
C GLN A 6 -4.79 8.81 10.47
N SER A 7 -4.40 10.08 10.67
CA SER A 7 -3.40 10.74 9.84
C SER A 7 -2.02 10.11 10.00
N LEU A 8 -1.68 9.62 11.20
CA LEU A 8 -0.45 8.87 11.42
C LEU A 8 -0.43 7.56 10.65
N TRP A 9 -1.53 6.80 10.68
CA TRP A 9 -1.66 5.56 9.90
C TRP A 9 -1.57 5.81 8.39
N LEU A 10 -2.21 6.87 7.90
CA LEU A 10 -2.15 7.26 6.50
C LEU A 10 -0.76 7.72 6.09
N LEU A 11 -0.07 8.48 6.94
CA LEU A 11 1.30 8.93 6.67
C LEU A 11 2.26 7.75 6.59
N LEU A 12 2.22 6.85 7.58
CA LEU A 12 3.08 5.67 7.61
C LEU A 12 2.79 4.73 6.44
N SER A 13 1.51 4.55 6.09
CA SER A 13 1.13 3.77 4.91
C SER A 13 1.63 4.41 3.62
N GLY A 14 1.45 5.72 3.47
CA GLY A 14 1.92 6.46 2.29
C GLY A 14 3.42 6.33 2.10
N ILE A 15 4.21 6.51 3.17
CA ILE A 15 5.66 6.31 3.15
C ILE A 15 5.99 4.85 2.78
N GLY A 16 5.33 3.88 3.40
CA GLY A 16 5.55 2.46 3.10
C GLY A 16 5.25 2.09 1.65
N PHE A 17 4.25 2.70 1.03
CA PHE A 17 3.94 2.47 -0.39
C PHE A 17 4.98 3.13 -1.30
N LEU A 18 5.38 4.37 -0.99
CA LEU A 18 6.37 5.13 -1.76
C LEU A 18 7.80 4.58 -1.62
N ILE A 19 8.10 3.81 -0.58
CA ILE A 19 9.46 3.26 -0.36
C ILE A 19 9.96 2.39 -1.51
N HIS A 20 9.06 1.87 -2.35
CA HIS A 20 9.38 1.06 -3.53
C HIS A 20 10.15 1.86 -4.60
N TRP A 21 10.15 3.19 -4.52
CA TRP A 21 10.96 4.07 -5.36
C TRP A 21 12.41 4.18 -4.89
N TRP A 22 12.70 3.75 -3.65
CA TRP A 22 14.06 3.72 -3.14
C TRP A 22 14.83 2.53 -3.72
N PRO A 23 16.07 2.74 -4.21
CA PRO A 23 16.89 1.64 -4.73
C PRO A 23 17.23 0.64 -3.63
N GLY A 24 17.03 -0.65 -3.88
CA GLY A 24 17.43 -1.74 -2.96
C GLY A 24 16.29 -2.40 -2.18
N ILE A 25 15.03 -1.96 -2.36
CA ILE A 25 13.86 -2.62 -1.74
C ILE A 25 13.26 -3.65 -2.72
N ALA A 26 13.71 -4.90 -2.63
CA ALA A 26 13.20 -5.99 -3.47
C ALA A 26 11.82 -6.48 -3.01
N LEU A 27 10.93 -6.74 -3.96
CA LEU A 27 9.61 -7.37 -3.78
C LEU A 27 9.74 -8.88 -3.62
N PHE A 28 10.59 -9.53 -4.41
CA PHE A 28 10.90 -10.95 -4.31
C PHE A 28 12.40 -11.19 -4.46
N LYS A 29 12.86 -12.31 -3.90
CA LYS A 29 14.23 -12.79 -4.03
C LYS A 29 14.20 -14.25 -4.46
N THR A 30 15.07 -14.66 -5.36
CA THR A 30 15.22 -16.06 -5.78
C THR A 30 16.67 -16.49 -5.68
N GLN A 31 16.91 -17.78 -5.43
CA GLN A 31 18.26 -18.37 -5.48
C GLN A 31 18.63 -18.86 -6.88
N GLN A 32 17.63 -18.99 -7.77
CA GLN A 32 17.83 -19.40 -9.15
C GLN A 32 17.82 -18.16 -10.03
N HIS A 33 19.00 -17.79 -10.53
CA HIS A 33 19.11 -16.71 -11.51
C HIS A 33 18.33 -17.13 -12.76
N GLY A 34 17.34 -16.32 -13.13
CA GLY A 34 16.57 -16.47 -14.36
C GLY A 34 16.83 -15.30 -15.29
N ASP A 35 16.18 -15.27 -16.45
CA ASP A 35 16.26 -14.12 -17.35
C ASP A 35 15.28 -13.00 -16.95
N GLY A 36 15.56 -11.78 -17.38
CA GLY A 36 14.69 -10.62 -17.15
C GLY A 36 14.70 -10.12 -15.71
N VAL A 37 13.52 -10.09 -15.08
CA VAL A 37 13.27 -9.49 -13.76
C VAL A 37 14.00 -10.21 -12.60
N PHE A 38 14.53 -11.41 -12.84
CA PHE A 38 15.34 -12.16 -11.87
C PHE A 38 16.79 -12.37 -12.33
N SER A 39 17.29 -11.51 -13.24
CA SER A 39 18.65 -11.59 -13.77
C SER A 39 19.74 -11.51 -12.69
N ASP A 40 19.50 -10.73 -11.62
CA ASP A 40 20.35 -10.62 -10.44
C ASP A 40 19.77 -11.36 -9.21
N GLY A 41 18.75 -12.20 -9.42
CA GLY A 41 18.03 -12.90 -8.36
C GLY A 41 17.09 -12.02 -7.53
N MET A 42 16.91 -10.75 -7.88
CA MET A 42 16.10 -9.80 -7.12
C MET A 42 15.06 -9.14 -8.03
N PHE A 43 13.78 -9.22 -7.65
CA PHE A 43 12.74 -8.48 -8.33
C PHE A 43 12.45 -7.18 -7.60
N TYR A 44 12.75 -6.05 -8.22
CA TYR A 44 12.43 -4.71 -7.71
C TYR A 44 11.16 -4.14 -8.36
N ALA A 45 10.44 -3.29 -7.63
CA ALA A 45 9.25 -2.62 -8.18
C ALA A 45 9.54 -1.84 -9.47
N ARG A 46 10.74 -1.26 -9.60
CA ARG A 46 11.18 -0.48 -10.79
C ARG A 46 11.28 -1.29 -12.08
N GLU A 47 11.41 -2.62 -12.00
CA GLU A 47 11.41 -3.50 -13.18
C GLU A 47 10.00 -3.74 -13.73
N SER A 48 8.98 -3.25 -13.02
CA SER A 48 7.59 -3.32 -13.43
C SER A 48 6.95 -1.93 -13.30
N TYR A 49 6.78 -1.23 -14.42
CA TYR A 49 6.09 0.07 -14.41
C TYR A 49 4.73 0.02 -13.72
N ALA A 50 3.98 -1.08 -13.90
CA ALA A 50 2.70 -1.28 -13.22
C ALA A 50 2.86 -1.30 -11.69
N ALA A 51 3.87 -1.99 -11.16
CA ALA A 51 4.12 -2.05 -9.72
C ALA A 51 4.62 -0.70 -9.16
N LEU A 52 5.55 -0.06 -9.86
CA LEU A 52 6.14 1.22 -9.45
C LEU A 52 5.12 2.37 -9.46
N ILE A 53 4.35 2.49 -10.55
CA ILE A 53 3.33 3.52 -10.70
C ILE A 53 2.16 3.24 -9.75
N GLY A 54 1.73 1.98 -9.64
CA GLY A 54 0.66 1.59 -8.73
C GLY A 54 0.99 1.94 -7.28
N SER A 55 2.22 1.66 -6.83
CA SER A 55 2.66 2.02 -5.47
C SER A 55 2.76 3.53 -5.26
N ALA A 56 3.17 4.28 -6.30
CA ALA A 56 3.20 5.74 -6.27
C ALA A 56 1.79 6.32 -6.09
N VAL A 57 0.84 5.86 -6.92
CA VAL A 57 -0.55 6.31 -6.88
C VAL A 57 -1.18 5.99 -5.53
N ALA A 58 -1.03 4.75 -5.03
CA ALA A 58 -1.56 4.38 -3.73
C ALA A 58 -0.96 5.24 -2.60
N GLY A 59 0.36 5.44 -2.61
CA GLY A 59 1.04 6.27 -1.61
C GLY A 59 0.56 7.72 -1.62
N ILE A 60 0.45 8.33 -2.80
CA ILE A 60 -0.05 9.70 -2.98
C ILE A 60 -1.51 9.81 -2.51
N LEU A 61 -2.36 8.83 -2.81
CA LEU A 61 -3.76 8.83 -2.34
C LEU A 61 -3.84 8.78 -0.81
N CYS A 62 -2.97 8.01 -0.14
CA CYS A 62 -2.88 8.04 1.33
C CYS A 62 -2.52 9.44 1.86
N LEU A 63 -1.57 10.14 1.23
CA LEU A 63 -1.18 11.49 1.61
C LEU A 63 -2.29 12.51 1.36
N ILE A 64 -2.97 12.43 0.20
CA ILE A 64 -4.13 13.26 -0.12
C ILE A 64 -5.25 13.05 0.93
N ALA A 65 -5.51 11.79 1.31
CA ALA A 65 -6.53 11.45 2.30
C ALA A 65 -6.29 12.12 3.67
N ILE A 66 -5.05 12.47 4.03
CA ILE A 66 -4.77 13.21 5.29
C ILE A 66 -5.47 14.58 5.28
N PHE A 67 -5.54 15.24 4.12
CA PHE A 67 -6.14 16.58 3.98
C PHE A 67 -7.67 16.53 3.81
N LEU A 68 -8.26 15.39 3.45
CA LEU A 68 -9.72 15.20 3.35
C LEU A 68 -10.42 14.98 4.69
N TYR A 69 -9.81 15.48 5.77
CA TYR A 69 -10.27 15.26 7.13
C TYR A 69 -11.70 15.79 7.39
N ARG A 70 -12.17 16.77 6.61
CA ARG A 70 -13.54 17.30 6.70
C ARG A 70 -14.58 16.39 6.04
N GLU A 71 -14.18 15.67 4.99
CA GLU A 71 -15.05 14.84 4.14
C GLU A 71 -14.83 13.36 4.41
N ARG A 72 -15.29 12.86 5.57
CA ARG A 72 -14.93 11.52 6.09
C ARG A 72 -15.34 10.36 5.20
N ILE A 73 -16.47 10.49 4.50
CA ILE A 73 -16.94 9.49 3.53
C ILE A 73 -15.94 9.42 2.38
N MET A 74 -15.57 10.57 1.80
CA MET A 74 -14.59 10.65 0.72
C MET A 74 -13.20 10.20 1.18
N GLN A 75 -12.79 10.58 2.39
CA GLN A 75 -11.54 10.11 3.01
C GLN A 75 -11.51 8.58 3.07
N THR A 76 -12.59 7.93 3.51
CA THR A 76 -12.68 6.46 3.56
C THR A 76 -12.61 5.83 2.17
N LEU A 77 -13.28 6.40 1.17
CA LEU A 77 -13.27 5.90 -0.20
C LEU A 77 -11.87 5.98 -0.83
N ILE A 78 -11.18 7.11 -0.65
CA ILE A 78 -9.82 7.29 -1.17
C ILE A 78 -8.85 6.30 -0.53
N VAL A 79 -8.95 6.08 0.79
CA VAL A 79 -8.08 5.12 1.50
C VAL A 79 -8.38 3.69 1.05
N ALA A 80 -9.64 3.34 0.82
CA ALA A 80 -10.01 2.04 0.28
C ALA A 80 -9.48 1.85 -1.16
N ALA A 81 -9.52 2.89 -1.99
CA ALA A 81 -8.93 2.87 -3.33
C ALA A 81 -7.41 2.70 -3.25
N ALA A 82 -6.72 3.43 -2.38
CA ALA A 82 -5.28 3.28 -2.14
C ALA A 82 -4.91 1.85 -1.71
N CYS A 83 -5.66 1.27 -0.77
CA CYS A 83 -5.54 -0.14 -0.37
C CYS A 83 -5.64 -1.09 -1.56
N LEU A 84 -6.70 -0.95 -2.36
CA LEU A 84 -6.95 -1.84 -3.48
C LEU A 84 -5.86 -1.74 -4.54
N ILE A 85 -5.44 -0.51 -4.87
CA ILE A 85 -4.36 -0.25 -5.83
C ILE A 85 -3.06 -0.88 -5.31
N GLN A 86 -2.69 -0.67 -4.05
CA GLN A 86 -1.48 -1.28 -3.50
C GLN A 86 -1.55 -2.81 -3.51
N LEU A 87 -2.69 -3.39 -3.12
CA LEU A 87 -2.89 -4.84 -3.12
C LEU A 87 -2.73 -5.41 -4.53
N VAL A 88 -3.34 -4.78 -5.54
CA VAL A 88 -3.27 -5.25 -6.93
C VAL A 88 -1.86 -5.07 -7.49
N PHE A 89 -1.26 -3.88 -7.37
CA PHE A 89 -0.05 -3.55 -8.12
C PHE A 89 1.26 -3.90 -7.39
N SER A 90 1.27 -3.94 -6.07
CA SER A 90 2.50 -4.23 -5.30
C SER A 90 2.50 -5.61 -4.64
N VAL A 91 1.37 -6.31 -4.62
CA VAL A 91 1.28 -7.69 -4.13
C VAL A 91 0.85 -8.65 -5.23
N GLY A 92 -0.32 -8.43 -5.84
CA GLY A 92 -0.88 -9.34 -6.85
C GLY A 92 -0.08 -9.39 -8.15
N TRP A 93 0.21 -8.22 -8.74
CA TRP A 93 0.94 -8.12 -10.00
C TRP A 93 2.37 -8.67 -9.91
N PRO A 94 3.16 -8.37 -8.87
CA PRO A 94 4.48 -8.97 -8.72
C PRO A 94 4.42 -10.49 -8.54
N TYR A 95 3.45 -11.00 -7.79
CA TYR A 95 3.23 -12.44 -7.65
C TYR A 95 2.88 -13.11 -8.99
N TYR A 96 2.05 -12.45 -9.80
CA TYR A 96 1.73 -12.91 -11.16
C TYR A 96 2.98 -12.97 -12.05
N GLN A 97 3.86 -11.98 -11.98
CA GLN A 97 5.13 -12.00 -12.72
C GLN A 97 6.05 -13.14 -12.28
N VAL A 98 6.13 -13.41 -10.97
CA VAL A 98 6.88 -14.57 -10.44
C VAL A 98 6.33 -15.89 -10.99
N PHE A 99 5.00 -16.02 -11.05
CA PHE A 99 4.33 -17.18 -11.62
C PHE A 99 4.61 -17.36 -13.11
N LEU A 100 4.50 -16.30 -13.91
CA LEU A 100 4.82 -16.35 -15.35
C LEU A 100 6.29 -16.69 -15.62
N ALA A 101 7.20 -16.25 -14.75
CA ALA A 101 8.62 -16.57 -14.85
C ALA A 101 8.96 -18.01 -14.44
N GLY A 102 7.98 -18.81 -13.97
CA GLY A 102 8.22 -20.16 -13.46
C GLY A 102 9.01 -20.20 -12.15
N GLN A 103 9.07 -19.08 -11.42
CA GLN A 103 9.92 -18.90 -10.24
C GLN A 103 9.15 -19.07 -8.92
N SER A 104 7.87 -19.49 -8.94
CA SER A 104 7.01 -19.59 -7.76
C SER A 104 7.56 -20.48 -6.64
N SER A 105 8.25 -21.56 -6.98
CA SER A 105 8.84 -22.49 -6.00
C SER A 105 10.24 -22.08 -5.50
N HIS A 106 10.85 -21.10 -6.17
CA HIS A 106 12.24 -20.67 -5.92
C HIS A 106 12.32 -19.24 -5.35
N SER A 107 11.23 -18.49 -5.44
CA SER A 107 11.13 -17.11 -4.98
C SER A 107 10.55 -17.03 -3.57
N VAL A 108 11.15 -16.19 -2.75
CA VAL A 108 10.66 -15.82 -1.43
C VAL A 108 10.31 -14.32 -1.40
N PRO A 109 9.28 -13.92 -0.64
CA PRO A 109 8.96 -12.52 -0.40
C PRO A 109 10.16 -11.70 0.09
N GLY A 110 10.47 -10.62 -0.60
CA GLY A 110 11.45 -9.62 -0.19
C GLY A 110 10.87 -8.62 0.81
N LEU A 111 11.72 -7.72 1.32
CA LEU A 111 11.32 -6.68 2.29
C LEU A 111 10.23 -5.75 1.72
N GLY A 112 10.26 -5.45 0.42
CA GLY A 112 9.25 -4.60 -0.22
C GLY A 112 7.84 -5.16 -0.12
N LEU A 113 7.68 -6.49 -0.29
CA LEU A 113 6.38 -7.13 -0.17
C LEU A 113 5.84 -7.03 1.27
N TRP A 114 6.70 -7.27 2.26
CA TRP A 114 6.32 -7.14 3.67
C TRP A 114 5.96 -5.71 4.04
N ILE A 115 6.67 -4.71 3.52
CA ILE A 115 6.33 -3.29 3.74
C ILE A 115 4.99 -2.95 3.07
N SER A 116 4.72 -3.48 1.86
CA SER A 116 3.41 -3.33 1.21
C SER A 116 2.29 -3.89 2.07
N VAL A 117 2.45 -5.11 2.60
CA VAL A 117 1.45 -5.75 3.48
C VAL A 117 1.28 -4.97 4.78
N ALA A 118 2.36 -4.51 5.40
CA ALA A 118 2.29 -3.67 6.59
C ALA A 118 1.54 -2.35 6.33
N GLY A 119 1.77 -1.71 5.19
CA GLY A 119 1.02 -0.51 4.80
C GLY A 119 -0.47 -0.79 4.57
N LEU A 120 -0.84 -1.94 4.00
CA LEU A 120 -2.26 -2.34 3.88
C LEU A 120 -2.94 -2.48 5.26
N LEU A 121 -2.23 -3.05 6.24
CA LEU A 121 -2.73 -3.13 7.62
C LEU A 121 -2.92 -1.74 8.23
N LEU A 122 -1.99 -0.81 7.98
CA LEU A 122 -2.10 0.58 8.44
C LEU A 122 -3.28 1.31 7.79
N CYS A 123 -3.52 1.14 6.49
CA CYS A 123 -4.70 1.69 5.85
C CYS A 123 -6.01 1.12 6.43
N TRP A 124 -6.05 -0.18 6.75
CA TRP A 124 -7.21 -0.77 7.44
C TRP A 124 -7.45 -0.13 8.81
N LEU A 125 -6.39 0.09 9.59
CA LEU A 125 -6.46 0.83 10.86
C LEU A 125 -6.92 2.29 10.65
N ALA A 126 -6.46 2.95 9.60
CA ALA A 126 -6.90 4.29 9.23
C ALA A 126 -8.40 4.33 8.93
N VAL A 127 -8.90 3.42 8.09
CA VAL A 127 -10.35 3.31 7.79
C VAL A 127 -11.16 3.07 9.05
N ARG A 128 -10.70 2.18 9.93
CA ARG A 128 -11.39 1.91 11.21
C ARG A 128 -11.44 3.15 12.09
N ALA A 129 -10.38 3.94 12.14
CA ALA A 129 -10.34 5.20 12.88
C ALA A 129 -11.29 6.25 12.26
N ILE A 130 -11.26 6.44 10.93
CA ILE A 130 -12.13 7.39 10.21
C ILE A 130 -13.62 7.08 10.48
N ARG A 131 -14.02 5.81 10.40
CA ARG A 131 -15.41 5.38 10.63
C ARG A 131 -15.86 5.60 12.08
N ARG A 132 -14.97 5.39 13.05
CA ARG A 132 -15.26 5.69 14.47
C ARG A 132 -15.47 7.18 14.67
N ASP A 133 -14.61 8.00 14.08
CA ASP A 133 -14.75 9.46 14.13
C ASP A 133 -16.07 9.91 13.53
N GLU A 134 -16.44 9.37 12.37
CA GLU A 134 -17.72 9.61 11.69
C GLU A 134 -18.92 9.29 12.58
N ALA A 135 -18.91 8.11 13.22
CA ALA A 135 -19.98 7.71 14.14
C ALA A 135 -20.12 8.67 15.34
N LEU A 136 -18.99 9.13 15.92
CA LEU A 136 -19.00 10.05 17.05
C LEU A 136 -19.65 11.40 16.68
N VAL A 137 -19.29 11.98 15.53
CA VAL A 137 -19.91 13.26 15.09
C VAL A 137 -21.39 13.08 14.80
N ARG A 138 -21.77 12.00 14.11
CA ARG A 138 -23.20 11.70 13.87
C ARG A 138 -23.99 11.51 15.17
N SER A 139 -23.39 10.93 16.21
CA SER A 139 -24.08 10.80 17.50
C SER A 139 -24.25 12.14 18.22
N MET A 140 -23.29 13.05 18.09
CA MET A 140 -23.37 14.39 18.70
C MET A 140 -24.41 15.27 18.00
N ASP A 141 -24.52 15.16 16.67
CA ASP A 141 -25.52 15.92 15.90
C ASP A 141 -26.96 15.47 16.21
N ARG A 142 -27.17 14.24 16.69
CA ARG A 142 -28.51 13.75 17.10
C ARG A 142 -28.97 14.28 18.46
N LEU A 143 -28.07 14.81 19.28
CA LEU A 143 -28.37 15.33 20.62
C LEU A 143 -28.57 16.85 20.65
N ARG A 144 -28.38 17.52 19.51
CA ARG A 144 -28.61 18.95 19.31
C ARG A 144 -29.95 19.17 18.64
#